data_AF-A0A0D6LP81-F1
#
_entry.id   AF-A0A0D6LP81-F1
#
_cell.length_a   1.000
_cell.length_b   1.000
_cell.length_c   1.000
_cell.angle_alpha   90.00
_cell.angle_beta   90.00
_cell.angle_gamma   90.00
#
_symmetry.space_group_name_H-M   'P 1'
#
loop_
_entity.id
_entity.type
_entity.pdbx_description
1 polymer ?
#
loop_
_entity_poly.entity_id
_entity_poly.type
_entity_poly.pdbx_seq_one_letter_code
_entity_poly.pdbx_strand_id
1 'polypeptide(L)'
;MKLSQTALAKKWAWLAVYGSRSSIRAFAPPTIGVHSNVVVRAELTMLQLQYFNDEYDCDKNMRQSIVLKARVNDIEQAENAIFDLTESLGTFFVQEDVYFNVPNGNLKLRIMHPNRCGQLIYNSLSKKSGHKLSESQVTEVEDVYSIRATLSAALGERGTITKKRRVFTMDDARIYLDDVDQIGQFIDIAVTLTSSDPDACYARAKEIRDRLKINEDAIVPAAYLDMMMDNLSFDDDIPSRKSTKSGSETESAESDGSAYFYK
;
A
#
# COMPACT_ATOMS: atom_id res chain seq x y z
N MET A 1 27.52 -23.89 -14.94
CA MET A 1 26.32 -24.27 -14.16
C MET A 1 25.13 -24.36 -15.12
N LYS A 2 24.58 -25.56 -15.34
CA LYS A 2 23.37 -25.73 -16.16
C LYS A 2 22.16 -25.33 -15.31
N LEU A 3 21.47 -24.25 -15.69
CA LEU A 3 20.17 -23.91 -15.13
C LEU A 3 19.17 -25.03 -15.49
N SER A 4 18.32 -25.44 -14.55
CA SER A 4 17.28 -26.43 -14.84
C SER A 4 16.33 -25.89 -15.93
N GLN A 5 15.76 -26.79 -16.73
CA GLN A 5 14.83 -26.41 -17.80
C GLN A 5 13.65 -25.56 -17.28
N THR A 6 13.28 -25.75 -16.01
CA THR A 6 12.24 -24.98 -15.31
C THR A 6 12.65 -23.53 -15.02
N ALA A 7 13.92 -23.29 -14.69
CA ALA A 7 14.43 -21.93 -14.46
C ALA A 7 14.57 -21.14 -15.77
N LEU A 8 14.93 -21.83 -16.86
CA LEU A 8 14.91 -21.26 -18.20
C LEU A 8 13.47 -20.89 -18.61
N ALA A 9 12.50 -21.80 -18.44
CA ALA A 9 11.10 -21.53 -18.77
C ALA A 9 10.52 -20.31 -18.02
N LYS A 10 10.82 -20.17 -16.71
CA LYS A 10 10.39 -19.01 -15.92
C LYS A 10 11.03 -17.70 -16.38
N LYS A 11 12.31 -17.73 -16.77
CA LYS A 11 13.02 -16.57 -17.32
C LYS A 11 12.47 -16.14 -18.68
N TRP A 12 12.07 -17.10 -19.52
CA TRP A 12 11.43 -16.83 -20.81
C TRP A 12 10.01 -16.27 -20.68
N ALA A 13 9.20 -16.82 -19.77
CA ALA A 13 7.87 -16.27 -19.48
C ALA A 13 7.95 -14.82 -18.96
N TRP A 14 8.94 -14.53 -18.09
CA TRP A 14 9.16 -13.18 -17.59
C TRP A 14 9.60 -12.20 -18.71
N LEU A 15 10.51 -12.61 -19.60
CA LEU A 15 10.95 -11.77 -20.72
C LEU A 15 9.87 -11.54 -21.78
N ALA A 16 8.97 -12.50 -21.98
CA ALA A 16 7.86 -12.37 -22.93
C ALA A 16 6.77 -11.39 -22.46
N VAL A 17 6.55 -11.31 -21.14
CA VAL A 17 5.54 -10.43 -20.53
C VAL A 17 6.10 -9.04 -20.19
N TYR A 18 7.37 -8.96 -19.76
CA TYR A 18 7.96 -7.73 -19.19
C TYR A 18 9.18 -7.20 -19.96
N GLY A 19 9.61 -7.86 -21.03
CA GLY A 19 10.75 -7.43 -21.84
C GLY A 19 10.40 -6.35 -22.87
N SER A 20 11.22 -5.30 -22.96
CA SER A 20 11.15 -4.33 -24.05
C SER A 20 11.38 -5.00 -25.42
N ARG A 21 10.63 -4.55 -26.45
CA ARG A 21 10.63 -5.10 -27.83
C ARG A 21 12.01 -5.18 -28.49
N SER A 22 13.03 -4.52 -27.95
CA SER A 22 14.40 -4.54 -28.49
C SER A 22 15.19 -5.83 -28.22
N SER A 23 14.70 -6.72 -27.35
CA SER A 23 15.45 -7.91 -26.91
C SER A 23 15.06 -9.22 -27.60
N ILE A 24 14.08 -9.21 -28.51
CA ILE A 24 13.62 -10.41 -29.23
C ILE A 24 14.12 -10.33 -30.68
N ARG A 25 15.37 -10.75 -30.93
CA ARG A 25 15.82 -11.11 -32.28
C ARG A 25 16.54 -12.45 -32.30
N ALA A 26 16.06 -13.27 -33.25
CA ALA A 26 16.61 -14.49 -33.81
C ALA A 26 16.57 -15.75 -32.92
N PHE A 27 15.59 -16.62 -33.15
CA PHE A 27 15.79 -18.00 -33.64
C PHE A 27 14.42 -18.57 -34.06
N ALA A 28 14.31 -19.05 -35.30
CA ALA A 28 13.07 -19.60 -35.87
C ALA A 28 12.82 -21.04 -35.38
N PRO A 29 11.58 -21.44 -35.06
CA PRO A 29 11.24 -22.85 -34.83
C PRO A 29 11.03 -23.59 -36.16
N PRO A 30 11.27 -24.91 -36.22
CA PRO A 30 11.11 -25.69 -37.45
C PRO A 30 9.63 -25.88 -37.80
N THR A 31 9.34 -25.78 -39.09
CA THR A 31 8.05 -26.07 -39.73
C THR A 31 7.61 -27.52 -39.50
N ILE A 32 6.43 -27.70 -38.91
CA ILE A 32 5.59 -28.89 -39.12
C ILE A 32 4.24 -28.39 -39.59
N GLY A 33 3.86 -28.84 -40.78
CA GLY A 33 2.61 -28.47 -41.43
C GLY A 33 1.43 -29.33 -41.00
N VAL A 34 0.28 -28.76 -41.37
CA VAL A 34 -1.03 -29.33 -41.69
C VAL A 34 -2.07 -29.50 -40.58
N HIS A 35 -3.23 -28.91 -40.91
CA HIS A 35 -4.60 -29.05 -40.40
C HIS A 35 -5.07 -28.07 -39.30
N SER A 36 -5.53 -26.95 -39.83
CA SER A 36 -6.44 -25.94 -39.31
C SER A 36 -7.71 -26.50 -38.63
N ASN A 37 -8.14 -25.76 -37.59
CA ASN A 37 -9.47 -25.70 -36.99
C ASN A 37 -9.92 -26.72 -35.94
N VAL A 38 -9.05 -27.60 -35.42
CA VAL A 38 -9.42 -28.47 -34.26
C VAL A 38 -8.65 -28.11 -32.97
N VAL A 39 -7.52 -27.42 -33.06
CA VAL A 39 -6.65 -27.16 -31.88
C VAL A 39 -7.14 -26.00 -30.99
N VAL A 40 -7.88 -25.03 -31.55
CA VAL A 40 -8.30 -23.82 -30.79
C VAL A 40 -9.45 -24.10 -29.81
N ARG A 41 -10.19 -25.22 -29.95
CA ARG A 41 -11.26 -25.59 -29.01
C ARG A 41 -10.80 -26.46 -27.83
N ALA A 42 -9.64 -27.10 -27.92
CA ALA A 42 -9.12 -27.97 -26.87
C ALA A 42 -8.28 -27.21 -25.81
N GLU A 43 -7.65 -26.09 -26.18
CA GLU A 43 -6.90 -25.26 -25.22
C GLU A 43 -7.82 -24.45 -24.28
N LEU A 44 -9.01 -24.07 -24.75
CA LEU A 44 -10.01 -23.40 -23.91
C LEU A 44 -10.55 -24.30 -22.79
N THR A 45 -10.63 -25.62 -23.01
CA THR A 45 -11.08 -26.58 -21.99
C THR A 45 -10.01 -26.94 -20.96
N MET A 46 -8.71 -26.90 -21.32
CA MET A 46 -7.63 -27.18 -20.36
C MET A 46 -7.36 -26.00 -19.42
N LEU A 47 -7.48 -24.76 -19.91
CA LEU A 47 -7.46 -23.57 -19.05
C LEU A 47 -8.68 -23.56 -18.11
N GLN A 48 -9.88 -23.85 -18.61
CA GLN A 48 -11.09 -23.87 -17.77
C GLN A 48 -11.07 -24.96 -16.68
N LEU A 49 -10.36 -26.08 -16.89
CA LEU A 49 -10.25 -27.15 -15.89
C LEU A 49 -9.11 -26.94 -14.88
N GLN A 50 -8.09 -26.14 -15.19
CA GLN A 50 -7.05 -25.74 -14.21
C GLN A 50 -7.53 -24.66 -13.23
N TYR A 51 -8.62 -23.94 -13.54
CA TYR A 51 -9.21 -22.95 -12.61
C TYR A 51 -10.12 -23.55 -11.53
N PHE A 52 -10.47 -24.85 -11.61
CA PHE A 52 -11.43 -25.49 -10.71
C PHE A 52 -10.82 -26.49 -9.71
N ASN A 53 -9.50 -26.71 -9.73
CA ASN A 53 -8.82 -27.56 -8.75
C ASN A 53 -7.46 -26.97 -8.36
N ASP A 54 -7.52 -26.07 -7.38
CA ASP A 54 -6.68 -26.09 -6.19
C ASP A 54 -7.52 -25.31 -5.17
N GLU A 55 -7.68 -25.83 -3.95
CA GLU A 55 -8.23 -25.02 -2.85
C GLU A 55 -7.44 -23.71 -2.83
N TYR A 56 -8.05 -22.61 -3.28
CA TYR A 56 -7.42 -21.30 -3.27
C TYR A 56 -7.36 -20.89 -1.80
N ASP A 57 -6.30 -21.34 -1.13
CA ASP A 57 -6.09 -21.13 0.28
C ASP A 57 -5.82 -19.65 0.50
N CYS A 58 -6.84 -18.93 0.95
CA CYS A 58 -6.74 -17.51 1.26
C CYS A 58 -5.71 -17.23 2.36
N ASP A 59 -5.37 -18.23 3.19
CA ASP A 59 -4.32 -18.10 4.21
C ASP A 59 -2.91 -18.12 3.60
N LYS A 60 -2.68 -18.76 2.44
CA LYS A 60 -1.34 -18.80 1.81
C LYS A 60 -0.82 -17.43 1.36
N ASN A 61 -1.70 -16.48 1.07
CA ASN A 61 -1.32 -15.12 0.68
C ASN A 61 -1.36 -14.12 1.85
N MET A 62 -1.77 -14.58 3.04
CA MET A 62 -1.81 -13.75 4.23
C MET A 62 -0.42 -13.65 4.86
N ARG A 63 0.13 -12.45 4.92
CA ARG A 63 1.39 -12.16 5.60
C ARG A 63 1.10 -11.53 6.94
N GLN A 64 1.70 -12.06 7.98
CA GLN A 64 1.63 -11.53 9.34
C GLN A 64 2.96 -10.83 9.66
N SER A 65 2.88 -9.61 10.17
CA SER A 65 4.06 -8.82 10.52
C SER A 65 3.79 -7.87 11.67
N ILE A 66 4.83 -7.54 12.42
CA ILE A 66 4.82 -6.47 13.40
C ILE A 66 5.50 -5.27 12.76
N VAL A 67 4.84 -4.12 12.79
CA VAL A 67 5.33 -2.89 12.20
C VAL A 67 5.49 -1.83 13.28
N LEU A 68 6.70 -1.27 13.40
CA LEU A 68 6.97 -0.08 14.19
C LEU A 68 7.27 1.07 13.25
N LYS A 69 6.56 2.18 13.39
CA LYS A 69 6.78 3.40 12.62
C LYS A 69 7.34 4.48 13.53
N ALA A 70 8.31 5.24 13.05
CA ALA A 70 8.83 6.41 13.73
C ALA A 70 9.02 7.59 12.78
N ARG A 71 8.93 8.81 13.31
CA ARG A 71 9.29 10.03 12.60
C ARG A 71 10.81 10.15 12.49
N VAL A 72 11.30 10.64 11.35
CA VAL A 72 12.71 10.89 11.10
C VAL A 72 12.92 12.41 10.98
N ASN A 73 13.79 12.96 11.81
CA ASN A 73 14.14 14.39 11.78
C ASN A 73 15.46 14.66 11.05
N ASP A 74 16.36 13.67 11.01
CA ASP A 74 17.63 13.72 10.31
C ASP A 74 17.75 12.49 9.41
N ILE A 75 17.53 12.71 8.11
CA ILE A 75 17.54 11.65 7.11
C ILE A 75 18.93 11.06 6.92
N GLU A 76 19.99 11.86 7.02
CA GLU A 76 21.37 11.42 6.79
C GLU A 76 21.80 10.49 7.92
N GLN A 77 21.47 10.85 9.17
CA GLN A 77 21.71 9.97 10.31
C GLN A 77 20.95 8.64 10.17
N ALA A 78 19.67 8.68 9.76
CA ALA A 78 18.88 7.47 9.55
C ALA A 78 19.47 6.60 8.45
N GLU A 79 19.86 7.18 7.32
CA GLU A 79 20.46 6.45 6.20
C GLU A 79 21.78 5.78 6.59
N ASN A 80 22.65 6.48 7.32
CA ASN A 80 23.91 5.92 7.84
C ASN A 80 23.63 4.74 8.79
N ALA A 81 22.70 4.89 9.73
CA ALA A 81 22.36 3.81 10.66
C ALA A 81 21.76 2.57 9.97
N ILE A 82 20.93 2.78 8.94
CA ILE A 82 20.39 1.67 8.13
C ILE A 82 21.50 1.01 7.31
N PHE A 83 22.43 1.79 6.77
CA PHE A 83 23.57 1.26 6.02
C PHE A 83 24.47 0.41 6.92
N ASP A 84 24.81 0.87 8.12
CA ASP A 84 25.58 0.10 9.10
C ASP A 84 24.89 -1.21 9.51
N LEU A 85 23.55 -1.23 9.48
CA LEU A 85 22.75 -2.41 9.81
C LEU A 85 22.62 -3.40 8.65
N THR A 86 22.49 -2.91 7.42
CA THR A 86 22.05 -3.71 6.25
C THR A 86 23.09 -3.84 5.15
N GLU A 87 24.18 -3.07 5.22
CA GLU A 87 25.22 -2.93 4.19
C GLU A 87 24.62 -2.62 2.79
N SER A 88 23.48 -1.94 2.75
CA SER A 88 22.69 -1.71 1.54
C SER A 88 22.28 -0.25 1.41
N LEU A 89 22.28 0.25 0.18
CA LEU A 89 21.70 1.55 -0.15
C LEU A 89 20.17 1.49 -0.32
N GLY A 90 19.60 0.29 -0.33
CA GLY A 90 18.16 0.06 -0.51
C GLY A 90 17.67 0.29 -1.94
N THR A 91 16.43 -0.09 -2.19
CA THR A 91 15.77 0.08 -3.49
C THR A 91 14.78 1.23 -3.43
N PHE A 92 14.89 2.18 -4.36
CA PHE A 92 14.06 3.38 -4.41
C PHE A 92 12.79 3.19 -5.23
N PHE A 93 11.66 3.73 -4.75
CA PHE A 93 10.38 3.75 -5.42
C PHE A 93 9.66 5.08 -5.23
N VAL A 94 8.95 5.54 -6.26
CA VAL A 94 7.94 6.59 -6.14
C VAL A 94 6.58 5.91 -6.14
N GLN A 95 5.82 6.11 -5.05
CA GLN A 95 4.58 5.40 -4.81
C GLN A 95 3.43 6.36 -4.56
N GLU A 96 2.27 6.01 -5.08
CA GLU A 96 0.98 6.62 -4.76
C GLU A 96 0.09 5.54 -4.15
N ASP A 97 -0.32 5.71 -2.89
CA ASP A 97 -1.23 4.82 -2.18
C ASP A 97 -2.62 5.48 -2.14
N VAL A 98 -3.58 4.93 -2.90
CA VAL A 98 -4.99 5.36 -2.93
C VAL A 98 -5.77 4.50 -1.95
N TYR A 99 -6.43 5.12 -0.98
CA TYR A 99 -7.21 4.46 0.07
C TYR A 99 -8.70 4.49 -0.27
N PHE A 100 -9.42 3.39 -0.01
CA PHE A 100 -10.86 3.27 -0.28
C PHE A 100 -11.65 3.13 1.02
N ASN A 101 -12.93 3.51 1.00
CA ASN A 101 -13.81 3.27 2.13
C ASN A 101 -14.20 1.79 2.19
N VAL A 102 -13.92 1.14 3.31
CA VAL A 102 -14.27 -0.26 3.56
C VAL A 102 -14.81 -0.41 4.97
N PRO A 103 -15.75 -1.35 5.20
CA PRO A 103 -16.37 -1.52 6.52
C PRO A 103 -15.40 -2.10 7.56
N ASN A 104 -14.35 -2.80 7.13
CA ASN A 104 -13.38 -3.45 8.00
C ASN A 104 -11.97 -3.26 7.45
N GLY A 105 -10.99 -3.12 8.35
CA GLY A 105 -9.58 -3.01 7.99
C GLY A 105 -9.27 -1.77 7.17
N ASN A 106 -8.27 -1.90 6.30
CA ASN A 106 -7.84 -0.84 5.40
C ASN A 106 -7.54 -1.46 4.03
N LEU A 107 -8.12 -0.89 2.99
CA LEU A 107 -7.88 -1.28 1.61
C LEU A 107 -7.23 -0.13 0.87
N LYS A 108 -6.08 -0.42 0.24
CA LYS A 108 -5.38 0.55 -0.59
C LYS A 108 -4.89 -0.06 -1.89
N LEU A 109 -4.88 0.76 -2.93
CA LEU A 109 -4.22 0.46 -4.20
C LEU A 109 -2.92 1.26 -4.26
N ARG A 110 -1.80 0.55 -4.33
CA ARG A 110 -0.46 1.11 -4.48
C ARG A 110 -0.08 1.13 -5.95
N ILE A 111 0.18 2.32 -6.46
CA ILE A 111 0.69 2.58 -7.80
C ILE A 111 2.20 2.80 -7.69
N MET A 112 2.99 2.11 -8.51
CA MET A 112 4.44 2.25 -8.56
C MET A 112 4.84 3.02 -9.82
N HIS A 113 5.14 4.31 -9.70
CA HIS A 113 5.45 5.13 -10.87
C HIS A 113 6.79 4.76 -11.53
N PRO A 114 6.91 4.89 -12.86
CA PRO A 114 5.87 5.31 -13.83
C PRO A 114 5.03 4.14 -14.39
N ASN A 115 5.04 2.98 -13.73
CA ASN A 115 4.41 1.77 -14.26
C ASN A 115 2.88 1.80 -14.12
N ARG A 116 2.20 1.02 -14.99
CA ARG A 116 0.76 0.76 -14.87
C ARG A 116 0.43 -0.41 -13.94
N CYS A 117 1.44 -1.20 -13.58
CA CYS A 117 1.31 -2.26 -12.60
C CYS A 117 1.42 -1.71 -11.18
N GLY A 118 0.80 -2.39 -10.23
CA GLY A 118 0.84 -2.03 -8.82
C GLY A 118 0.26 -3.13 -7.95
N GLN A 119 -0.16 -2.78 -6.74
CA GLN A 119 -0.59 -3.74 -5.73
C GLN A 119 -1.90 -3.31 -5.09
N LEU A 120 -2.88 -4.19 -5.04
CA LEU A 120 -4.02 -4.05 -4.15
C LEU A 120 -3.66 -4.70 -2.80
N ILE A 121 -3.74 -3.92 -1.73
CA ILE A 121 -3.29 -4.31 -0.41
C ILE A 121 -4.45 -4.12 0.57
N TYR A 122 -4.88 -5.22 1.17
CA TYR A 122 -5.75 -5.20 2.35
C TYR A 122 -4.90 -5.41 3.60
N ASN A 123 -5.15 -4.65 4.66
CA ASN A 123 -4.52 -4.87 5.95
C ASN A 123 -5.51 -4.70 7.12
N SER A 124 -5.32 -5.50 8.16
CA SER A 124 -6.06 -5.42 9.42
C SER A 124 -5.19 -5.81 10.60
N LEU A 125 -5.53 -5.34 11.80
CA LEU A 125 -4.93 -5.85 13.03
C LEU A 125 -5.49 -7.25 13.33
N SER A 126 -4.60 -8.17 13.70
CA SER A 126 -4.99 -9.52 14.09
C SER A 126 -5.83 -9.47 15.36
N LYS A 127 -6.98 -10.14 15.33
CA LYS A 127 -7.84 -10.28 16.51
C LYS A 127 -7.23 -11.17 17.59
N LYS A 128 -6.26 -12.02 17.23
CA LYS A 128 -5.72 -13.09 18.09
C LYS A 128 -4.56 -12.67 19.00
N SER A 129 -3.87 -11.57 18.70
CA SER A 129 -2.57 -11.24 19.34
C SER A 129 -2.51 -9.85 19.99
N GLY A 130 -3.65 -9.28 20.40
CA GLY A 130 -3.66 -8.09 21.24
C GLY A 130 -3.09 -6.83 20.58
N HIS A 131 -3.47 -6.56 19.32
CA HIS A 131 -3.21 -5.32 18.57
C HIS A 131 -1.81 -5.08 17.99
N LYS A 132 -0.82 -5.96 18.19
CA LYS A 132 0.54 -5.74 17.67
C LYS A 132 0.80 -6.35 16.30
N LEU A 133 0.00 -7.32 15.88
CA LEU A 133 0.21 -8.05 14.63
C LEU A 133 -0.68 -7.48 13.53
N SER A 134 -0.05 -7.05 12.44
CA SER A 134 -0.74 -6.70 11.20
C SER A 134 -0.82 -7.92 10.29
N GLU A 135 -2.02 -8.21 9.82
CA GLU A 135 -2.30 -9.20 8.77
C GLU A 135 -2.50 -8.43 7.47
N SER A 136 -1.85 -8.90 6.41
CA SER A 136 -1.93 -8.25 5.10
C SER A 136 -2.09 -9.26 3.99
N GLN A 137 -2.92 -8.92 3.01
CA GLN A 137 -3.05 -9.63 1.75
C GLN A 137 -2.66 -8.69 0.63
N VAL A 138 -1.84 -9.18 -0.29
CA VAL A 138 -1.30 -8.39 -1.41
C VAL A 138 -1.62 -9.11 -2.70
N THR A 139 -2.25 -8.42 -3.63
CA THR A 139 -2.53 -8.89 -4.98
C THR A 139 -1.87 -7.96 -5.98
N GLU A 140 -1.07 -8.52 -6.88
CA GLU A 140 -0.50 -7.76 -7.99
C GLU A 140 -1.60 -7.39 -8.98
N VAL A 141 -1.55 -6.16 -9.48
CA VAL A 141 -2.53 -5.58 -10.40
C VAL A 141 -1.79 -5.10 -11.64
N GLU A 142 -2.20 -5.57 -12.81
CA GLU A 142 -1.54 -5.20 -14.08
C GLU A 142 -1.95 -3.81 -14.58
N ASP A 143 -3.21 -3.42 -14.34
CA ASP A 143 -3.75 -2.10 -14.71
C ASP A 143 -4.39 -1.41 -13.49
N VAL A 144 -3.57 -0.65 -12.77
CA VAL A 144 -3.99 0.08 -11.58
C VAL A 144 -5.04 1.16 -11.88
N TYR A 145 -5.03 1.76 -13.07
CA TYR A 145 -5.95 2.85 -13.38
C TYR A 145 -7.38 2.31 -13.56
N SER A 146 -7.52 1.18 -14.24
CA SER A 146 -8.80 0.49 -14.40
C SER A 146 -9.35 -0.04 -13.07
N ILE A 147 -8.48 -0.63 -12.23
CA ILE A 147 -8.87 -1.09 -10.88
C ILE A 147 -9.26 0.08 -9.99
N ARG A 148 -8.51 1.19 -10.01
CA ARG A 148 -8.85 2.41 -9.26
C ARG A 148 -10.23 2.89 -9.68
N ALA A 149 -10.48 3.10 -10.97
CA ALA A 149 -11.77 3.59 -11.45
C ALA A 149 -12.95 2.73 -10.96
N THR A 150 -12.79 1.40 -11.01
CA THR A 150 -13.80 0.45 -10.53
C THR A 150 -14.02 0.54 -9.02
N LEU A 151 -12.95 0.54 -8.22
CA LEU A 151 -13.03 0.60 -6.76
C LEU A 151 -13.52 1.97 -6.27
N SER A 152 -13.11 3.06 -6.91
CA SER A 152 -13.59 4.41 -6.60
C SER A 152 -15.10 4.53 -6.85
N ALA A 153 -15.62 3.93 -7.92
CA ALA A 153 -17.06 3.92 -8.19
C ALA A 153 -17.84 3.05 -7.18
N ALA A 154 -17.26 1.91 -6.75
CA ALA A 154 -17.94 0.97 -5.86
C ALA A 154 -17.87 1.37 -4.38
N LEU A 155 -16.75 1.95 -3.93
CA LEU A 155 -16.42 2.18 -2.53
C LEU A 155 -16.19 3.66 -2.19
N GLY A 156 -15.91 4.50 -3.19
CA GLY A 156 -15.39 5.85 -2.97
C GLY A 156 -13.94 5.85 -2.51
N GLU A 157 -13.22 6.91 -2.87
CA GLU A 157 -11.86 7.16 -2.37
C GLU A 157 -11.93 7.88 -1.02
N ARG A 158 -11.14 7.39 -0.06
CA ARG A 158 -10.96 8.00 1.26
C ARG A 158 -9.86 9.06 1.26
N GLY A 159 -8.86 8.88 0.39
CA GLY A 159 -7.77 9.82 0.18
C GLY A 159 -6.56 9.15 -0.46
N THR A 160 -5.56 9.96 -0.82
CA THR A 160 -4.38 9.51 -1.55
C THR A 160 -3.11 10.02 -0.88
N ILE A 161 -2.09 9.16 -0.77
CA ILE A 161 -0.77 9.49 -0.22
C ILE A 161 0.29 9.27 -1.28
N THR A 162 1.05 10.31 -1.61
CA THR A 162 2.25 10.20 -2.46
C THR A 162 3.50 10.17 -1.59
N LYS A 163 4.43 9.27 -1.90
CA LYS A 163 5.70 9.14 -1.16
C LYS A 163 6.84 8.63 -2.01
N LYS A 164 8.05 8.99 -1.60
CA LYS A 164 9.29 8.36 -2.04
C LYS A 164 9.71 7.36 -0.97
N ARG A 165 9.94 6.11 -1.36
CA ARG A 165 10.27 5.01 -0.44
C ARG A 165 11.59 4.38 -0.82
N ARG A 166 12.51 4.27 0.13
CA ARG A 166 13.67 3.37 0.06
C ARG A 166 13.38 2.12 0.87
N VAL A 167 13.55 0.95 0.25
CA VAL A 167 13.30 -0.35 0.88
C VAL A 167 14.62 -1.07 1.12
N PHE A 168 14.84 -1.49 2.36
CA PHE A 168 15.98 -2.31 2.76
C PHE A 168 15.43 -3.66 3.23
N THR A 169 16.03 -4.75 2.75
CA THR A 169 15.53 -6.11 3.00
C THR A 169 16.57 -6.89 3.79
N MET A 170 16.12 -7.49 4.89
CA MET A 170 16.82 -8.48 5.68
C MET A 170 16.04 -9.80 5.59
N ASP A 171 16.58 -10.89 6.13
CA ASP A 171 15.95 -12.21 6.06
C ASP A 171 14.58 -12.25 6.74
N ASP A 172 14.45 -11.60 7.90
CA ASP A 172 13.26 -11.60 8.76
C ASP A 172 12.53 -10.24 8.81
N ALA A 173 13.16 -9.19 8.29
CA ALA A 173 12.68 -7.82 8.42
C ALA A 173 12.80 -7.01 7.13
N ARG A 174 11.93 -6.01 7.00
CA ARG A 174 12.05 -4.95 6.01
C ARG A 174 12.06 -3.61 6.72
N ILE A 175 12.92 -2.72 6.24
CA ILE A 175 12.96 -1.34 6.70
C ILE A 175 12.53 -0.47 5.52
N TYR A 176 11.58 0.42 5.76
CA TYR A 176 11.15 1.42 4.79
C TYR A 176 11.54 2.79 5.30
N LEU A 177 12.32 3.53 4.51
CA LEU A 177 12.57 4.95 4.74
C LEU A 177 11.71 5.74 3.75
N ASP A 178 10.72 6.44 4.28
CA ASP A 178 9.68 7.13 3.53
C ASP A 178 9.82 8.64 3.67
N ASP A 179 9.82 9.34 2.54
CA ASP A 179 9.55 10.78 2.45
C ASP A 179 8.12 10.93 1.92
N VAL A 180 7.19 11.24 2.82
CA VAL A 180 5.75 11.29 2.54
C VAL A 180 5.33 12.74 2.36
N ASP A 181 4.68 13.01 1.23
CA ASP A 181 4.27 14.36 0.88
C ASP A 181 3.39 14.96 1.99
N GLN A 182 3.63 16.23 2.31
CA GLN A 182 2.88 17.05 3.29
C GLN A 182 2.95 16.63 4.77
N ILE A 183 3.42 15.44 5.12
CA ILE A 183 3.49 14.96 6.52
C ILE A 183 4.91 14.68 7.03
N GLY A 184 5.88 14.55 6.12
CA GLY A 184 7.31 14.48 6.43
C GLY A 184 7.93 13.10 6.28
N GLN A 185 9.04 12.88 6.99
CA GLN A 185 9.88 11.69 6.83
C GLN A 185 9.66 10.68 7.95
N PHE A 186 9.67 9.40 7.59
CA PHE A 186 9.36 8.29 8.48
C PHE A 186 10.22 7.07 8.19
N ILE A 187 10.37 6.24 9.22
CA ILE A 187 10.95 4.91 9.11
C ILE A 187 9.97 3.87 9.65
N ASP A 188 9.67 2.87 8.83
CA ASP A 188 8.88 1.69 9.22
C ASP A 188 9.80 0.48 9.33
N ILE A 189 9.75 -0.24 10.45
CA ILE A 189 10.42 -1.52 10.68
C ILE A 189 9.35 -2.60 10.68
N ALA A 190 9.31 -3.44 9.65
CA ALA A 190 8.34 -4.52 9.49
C ALA A 190 9.04 -5.88 9.66
N VAL A 191 8.82 -6.54 10.80
CA VAL A 191 9.33 -7.90 11.07
C VAL A 191 8.26 -8.91 10.70
N THR A 192 8.61 -9.84 9.81
CA THR A 192 7.70 -10.89 9.36
C THR A 192 7.61 -11.98 10.41
N LEU A 193 6.39 -12.40 10.75
CA LEU A 193 6.16 -13.49 11.65
C LEU A 193 6.48 -14.82 10.94
N THR A 194 7.63 -15.42 11.26
CA THR A 194 8.08 -16.71 10.71
C THR A 194 7.90 -17.86 11.70
N SER A 195 7.79 -17.56 12.99
CA SER A 195 7.43 -18.48 14.07
C SER A 195 6.01 -18.18 14.57
N SER A 196 5.40 -19.08 15.34
CA SER A 196 4.09 -18.84 15.95
C SER A 196 4.13 -17.91 17.18
N ASP A 197 5.23 -17.16 17.39
CA ASP A 197 5.44 -16.31 18.56
C ASP A 197 5.51 -14.82 18.19
N PRO A 198 4.42 -14.07 18.37
CA PRO A 198 4.38 -12.62 18.16
C PRO A 198 5.30 -11.83 19.09
N ASP A 199 5.56 -12.28 20.32
CA ASP A 199 6.36 -11.53 21.28
C ASP A 199 7.85 -11.55 20.88
N ALA A 200 8.34 -12.67 20.35
CA ALA A 200 9.66 -12.76 19.75
C ALA A 200 9.82 -11.78 18.57
N CYS A 201 8.82 -11.68 17.69
CA CYS A 201 8.85 -10.72 16.59
C CYS A 201 8.84 -9.26 17.07
N TYR A 202 8.12 -8.97 18.16
CA TYR A 202 8.10 -7.64 18.75
C TYR A 202 9.45 -7.28 19.38
N ALA A 203 10.07 -8.22 20.10
CA ALA A 203 11.42 -8.06 20.64
C ALA A 203 12.43 -7.82 19.52
N ARG A 204 12.32 -8.54 18.40
CA ARG A 204 13.15 -8.34 17.22
C ARG A 204 12.96 -6.96 16.59
N ALA A 205 11.72 -6.49 16.46
CA ALA A 205 11.44 -5.14 15.95
C ALA A 205 12.06 -4.06 16.85
N LYS A 206 12.00 -4.24 18.17
CA LYS A 206 12.67 -3.36 19.15
C LYS A 206 14.19 -3.38 19.04
N GLU A 207 14.79 -4.56 18.91
CA GLU A 207 16.23 -4.69 18.70
C GLU A 207 16.70 -3.90 17.47
N ILE A 208 15.98 -4.04 16.35
CA ILE A 208 16.29 -3.29 15.12
C ILE A 208 16.15 -1.79 15.35
N ARG A 209 15.06 -1.35 16.00
CA ARG A 209 14.84 0.07 16.35
C ARG A 209 16.00 0.63 17.18
N ASP A 210 16.44 -0.10 18.20
CA ASP A 210 17.52 0.33 19.09
C ASP A 210 18.85 0.44 18.34
N ARG A 211 19.14 -0.50 17.42
CA ARG A 211 20.30 -0.43 16.52
C ARG A 211 20.25 0.75 15.56
N LEU A 212 19.05 1.12 15.12
CA LEU A 212 18.81 2.32 14.31
C LEU A 212 18.79 3.61 15.14
N LYS A 213 18.98 3.53 16.47
CA LYS A 213 19.00 4.67 17.41
C LYS A 213 17.72 5.50 17.36
N ILE A 214 16.58 4.85 17.14
CA ILE A 214 15.28 5.49 17.13
C ILE A 214 14.73 5.50 18.56
N ASN A 215 14.48 6.70 19.09
CA ASN A 215 13.92 6.87 20.41
C ASN A 215 12.43 6.51 20.46
N GLU A 216 11.94 6.14 21.65
CA GLU A 216 10.53 5.76 21.85
C GLU A 216 9.55 6.92 21.60
N ASP A 217 9.96 8.16 21.88
CA ASP A 217 9.17 9.38 21.66
C ASP A 217 8.98 9.71 20.17
N ALA A 218 9.82 9.15 19.29
CA ALA A 218 9.67 9.28 17.85
C ALA A 218 8.63 8.30 17.27
N ILE A 219 8.15 7.31 18.04
CA ILE A 219 7.23 6.28 17.55
C ILE A 219 5.86 6.90 17.25
N VAL A 220 5.33 6.58 16.08
CA VAL A 220 4.05 7.09 15.58
C VAL A 220 3.07 5.95 15.37
N PRO A 221 1.99 5.85 16.18
CA PRO A 221 1.03 4.76 16.06
C PRO A 221 0.02 4.93 14.91
N ALA A 222 -0.05 6.13 14.30
CA ALA A 222 -1.03 6.47 13.28
C ALA A 222 -0.61 6.03 11.85
N ALA A 223 -1.59 5.75 11.00
CA ALA A 223 -1.36 5.55 9.56
C ALA A 223 -1.14 6.90 8.87
N TYR A 224 -0.42 6.91 7.74
CA TYR A 224 -0.10 8.16 7.04
C TYR A 224 -1.34 8.95 6.59
N LEU A 225 -2.39 8.25 6.14
CA LEU A 225 -3.62 8.91 5.74
C LEU A 225 -4.27 9.63 6.93
N ASP A 226 -4.33 8.98 8.09
CA ASP A 226 -4.96 9.57 9.27
C ASP A 226 -4.17 10.82 9.72
N MET A 227 -2.84 10.75 9.71
CA MET A 227 -1.97 11.91 9.98
C MET A 227 -2.14 13.05 8.97
N MET A 228 -2.35 12.73 7.70
CA MET A 228 -2.61 13.72 6.66
C MET A 228 -3.96 14.41 6.87
N MET A 229 -5.00 13.64 7.21
CA MET A 229 -6.33 14.18 7.51
C MET A 229 -6.32 15.07 8.76
N ASP A 230 -5.55 14.71 9.79
CA ASP A 230 -5.36 15.54 10.98
C ASP A 230 -4.67 16.88 10.63
N ASN A 231 -3.64 16.86 9.77
CA ASN A 231 -2.96 18.08 9.31
C ASN A 231 -3.89 19.02 8.52
N LEU A 232 -4.89 18.47 7.81
CA LEU A 232 -5.87 19.25 7.06
C LEU A 232 -6.98 19.84 7.96
N SER A 233 -7.08 19.43 9.23
CA SER A 233 -8.16 19.83 10.13
C SER A 233 -8.00 21.23 10.77
N PHE A 234 -7.09 22.07 10.28
CA PHE A 234 -6.84 23.42 10.80
C PHE A 234 -7.03 24.48 9.72
N ASP A 235 -8.24 25.06 9.63
CA ASP A 235 -8.54 26.48 9.34
C ASP A 235 -10.05 26.74 9.13
N ASP A 236 -10.92 26.34 10.07
CA ASP A 236 -12.34 26.79 10.12
C ASP A 236 -12.65 27.63 11.37
N ASP A 237 -11.65 28.29 11.96
CA ASP A 237 -11.88 29.38 12.91
C ASP A 237 -12.23 30.67 12.14
N ILE A 238 -13.51 30.78 11.76
CA ILE A 238 -14.10 32.06 11.33
C ILE A 238 -13.89 33.07 12.47
N PRO A 239 -13.18 34.21 12.26
CA PRO A 239 -13.09 35.22 13.29
C PRO A 239 -14.48 35.80 13.50
N SER A 240 -15.06 35.55 14.67
CA SER A 240 -16.31 36.18 15.11
C SER A 240 -16.21 37.69 14.89
N ARG A 241 -16.97 38.18 13.92
CA ARG A 241 -17.10 39.59 13.61
C ARG A 241 -17.72 40.24 14.85
N LYS A 242 -16.92 40.96 15.65
CA LYS A 242 -17.44 41.81 16.73
C LYS A 242 -18.42 42.79 16.12
N SER A 243 -19.71 42.49 16.28
CA SER A 243 -20.83 43.40 16.01
C SER A 243 -20.59 44.66 16.83
N THR A 244 -20.27 45.75 16.11
CA THR A 244 -20.22 47.09 16.66
C THR A 244 -21.66 47.50 16.92
N LYS A 245 -21.98 47.73 18.19
CA LYS A 245 -23.27 48.22 18.67
C LYS A 245 -23.51 49.63 18.09
N SER A 246 -24.26 49.75 17.00
CA SER A 246 -24.88 51.03 16.61
C SER A 246 -26.35 50.97 16.97
N GLY A 247 -26.73 51.75 17.97
CA GLY A 247 -28.13 51.96 18.31
C GLY A 247 -28.83 52.79 17.23
N SER A 248 -30.05 52.40 16.91
CA SER A 248 -31.11 53.31 16.49
C SER A 248 -32.44 52.62 16.75
N GLU A 249 -33.15 53.13 17.76
CA GLU A 249 -34.57 52.90 17.99
C GLU A 249 -35.38 53.51 16.84
N THR A 250 -36.34 52.80 16.27
CA THR A 250 -37.70 53.32 16.00
C THR A 250 -38.69 52.19 15.68
N GLU A 251 -39.95 52.50 15.99
CA GLU A 251 -41.07 51.63 16.35
C GLU A 251 -41.81 50.89 15.21
N SER A 252 -42.54 49.85 15.66
CA SER A 252 -43.90 49.40 15.27
C SER A 252 -44.15 48.82 13.87
N ALA A 253 -44.56 47.55 13.82
CA ALA A 253 -45.97 47.15 13.64
C ALA A 253 -46.11 45.61 13.52
N GLU A 254 -47.21 45.09 14.06
CA GLU A 254 -47.66 43.69 14.08
C GLU A 254 -47.95 43.14 12.67
N SER A 255 -47.69 41.84 12.43
CA SER A 255 -48.75 40.81 12.25
C SER A 255 -48.23 39.55 11.52
N ASP A 256 -48.48 38.41 12.17
CA ASP A 256 -49.00 37.16 11.59
C ASP A 256 -48.11 36.20 10.76
N GLY A 257 -48.32 34.90 11.01
CA GLY A 257 -48.40 33.92 9.94
C GLY A 257 -47.22 32.98 9.64
N SER A 258 -47.26 31.82 10.30
CA SER A 258 -47.05 30.49 9.70
C SER A 258 -45.63 29.89 9.57
N ALA A 259 -45.60 28.63 10.02
CA ALA A 259 -44.52 27.67 9.99
C ALA A 259 -44.39 27.01 8.62
N TYR A 260 -43.16 26.68 8.20
CA TYR A 260 -42.91 25.57 7.28
C TYR A 260 -41.63 24.79 7.66
N PHE A 261 -41.88 23.56 8.12
CA PHE A 261 -40.98 22.42 7.99
C PHE A 261 -40.72 22.13 6.51
N TYR A 262 -39.50 21.70 6.15
CA TYR A 262 -39.36 20.70 5.08
C TYR A 262 -38.21 19.73 5.35
N LYS A 263 -38.52 18.48 4.96
CA LYS A 263 -37.78 17.22 5.06
C LYS A 263 -36.48 17.20 4.27
#